data_AF-A0A7X8UM48-F1
#
_entry.id   AF-A0A7X8UM48-F1
#
_cell.length_a   1.000
_cell.length_b   1.000
_cell.length_c   1.000
_cell.angle_alpha   90.00
_cell.angle_beta   90.00
_cell.angle_gamma   90.00
#
_symmetry.space_group_name_H-M   'P 1'
#
loop_
_entity.id
_entity.type
_entity.pdbx_description
1 polymer ?
#
loop_
_entity_poly.entity_id
_entity_poly.type
_entity_poly.pdbx_seq_one_letter_code
_entity_poly.pdbx_strand_id
1 'polypeptide(L)' 'MLGIEDPYVLAAYLLCIASTALCVIYGIVNWNRGDEPVESDDVTWVAQEKKIEDEL' A
#
# COMPACT_ATOMS: atom_id res chain seq x y z
N MET A 1 -25.24 -7.28 25.90
CA MET A 1 -24.92 -5.95 25.36
C MET A 1 -23.49 -5.63 25.77
N LEU A 2 -22.61 -5.23 24.85
CA LEU A 2 -21.21 -4.85 25.11
C LEU A 2 -21.10 -3.52 25.91
N GLY A 3 -22.03 -3.26 26.84
CA GLY A 3 -22.18 -1.99 27.54
C GLY A 3 -22.79 -0.84 26.71
N ILE A 4 -22.92 -1.00 25.39
CA ILE A 4 -23.57 -0.02 24.51
C ILE A 4 -25.06 -0.36 24.40
N GLU A 5 -25.93 0.54 24.87
CA GLU A 5 -27.39 0.41 24.84
C GLU A 5 -27.99 0.53 23.44
N ASP A 6 -27.40 1.39 22.60
CA ASP A 6 -27.89 1.66 21.25
C ASP A 6 -27.26 0.70 20.22
N PRO A 7 -28.06 -0.15 19.53
CA PRO A 7 -27.57 -1.10 18.54
C PRO A 7 -26.96 -0.43 17.30
N TYR A 8 -27.37 0.78 16.92
CA TYR A 8 -26.80 1.53 15.80
C TYR A 8 -25.40 2.04 16.13
N VAL A 9 -25.18 2.49 17.37
CA VAL A 9 -23.86 2.93 17.83
C VAL A 9 -22.88 1.76 17.84
N LEU A 10 -23.30 0.60 18.32
CA LEU A 10 -22.50 -0.62 18.27
C LEU A 10 -22.18 -1.05 16.83
N ALA A 11 -23.16 -0.98 15.93
CA ALA A 11 -22.94 -1.26 14.52
C ALA A 11 -21.95 -0.29 13.86
N ALA A 12 -21.99 1.01 14.20
CA ALA A 12 -21.05 2.00 13.69
C ALA A 12 -19.60 1.67 14.12
N TYR A 13 -19.38 1.31 15.38
CA TYR A 13 -18.05 0.89 15.84
C TYR A 13 -17.54 -0.36 15.11
N LEU A 14 -18.39 -1.37 14.94
CA LEU A 14 -18.02 -2.60 14.22
C LEU A 14 -17.68 -2.30 12.75
N LEU A 15 -18.45 -1.44 12.09
CA LEU A 15 -18.20 -1.02 10.72
C LEU A 15 -16.90 -0.23 10.58
N CYS A 16 -16.59 0.67 11.51
CA CYS A 16 -15.32 1.39 11.52
C CYS A 16 -14.13 0.42 11.63
N ILE A 17 -14.20 -0.52 12.58
CA ILE A 17 -13.15 -1.54 12.76
C ILE A 17 -13.01 -2.41 11.51
N ALA A 18 -14.13 -2.87 10.95
CA ALA A 18 -14.13 -3.66 9.72
C ALA A 18 -13.54 -2.90 8.53
N SER A 19 -13.89 -1.61 8.38
CA SER A 19 -13.36 -0.74 7.33
C SER A 19 -11.84 -0.59 7.45
N THR A 20 -11.33 -0.31 8.66
CA THR A 20 -9.89 -0.26 8.92
C THR A 20 -9.20 -1.58 8.58
N ALA A 21 -9.79 -2.71 8.99
CA ALA A 21 -9.23 -4.03 8.68
C ALA A 21 -9.18 -4.28 7.17
N LEU A 22 -10.23 -3.94 6.42
CA LEU A 22 -10.26 -4.05 4.95
C LEU A 22 -9.16 -3.20 4.29
N CYS A 23 -8.99 -1.95 4.72
CA CYS A 23 -7.93 -1.06 4.21
C CYS A 23 -6.53 -1.65 4.45
N VAL A 24 -6.27 -2.13 5.67
CA VAL A 24 -4.97 -2.72 6.02
C VAL A 24 -4.70 -4.00 5.23
N ILE A 25 -5.68 -4.90 5.16
CA ILE A 25 -5.56 -6.16 4.41
C ILE A 25 -5.31 -5.88 2.93
N TYR A 26 -6.09 -4.96 2.34
CA TYR A 26 -5.91 -4.57 0.95
C TYR A 26 -4.51 -3.98 0.71
N GLY A 27 -4.06 -3.08 1.58
CA GLY A 27 -2.71 -2.52 1.53
C GLY A 27 -1.65 -3.62 1.55
N ILE A 28 -1.71 -4.54 2.51
CA ILE A 28 -0.75 -5.66 2.64
C ILE A 28 -0.76 -6.55 1.37
N VAL A 29 -1.93 -6.91 0.87
CA VAL A 29 -2.07 -7.78 -0.32
C VAL A 29 -1.60 -7.09 -1.60
N ASN A 30 -1.82 -5.78 -1.71
CA ASN A 30 -1.53 -5.03 -2.92
C ASN A 30 -0.17 -4.31 -2.90
N TRP A 31 0.52 -4.25 -1.75
CA TRP A 31 1.78 -3.51 -1.58
C TRP A 31 2.86 -3.93 -2.57
N ASN A 32 2.92 -5.21 -2.94
CA ASN A 32 3.96 -5.76 -3.82
C ASN A 32 3.48 -6.05 -5.26
N ARG A 33 2.35 -5.47 -5.68
CA ARG A 33 1.79 -5.70 -7.03
C ARG A 33 2.14 -4.60 -8.03
N GLY A 34 2.90 -3.59 -7.60
CA GLY A 34 3.16 -2.36 -8.35
C GLY A 34 4.63 -2.16 -8.72
N ASP A 35 5.30 -3.18 -9.22
CA ASP A 35 6.45 -2.91 -10.09
C ASP A 35 5.94 -2.97 -11.53
N GLU A 36 6.00 -1.83 -12.22
CA GLU A 36 6.05 -1.84 -13.67
C GLU A 36 7.21 -2.77 -14.07
N PRO A 37 7.01 -3.66 -15.07
CA PRO A 37 8.10 -4.49 -15.52
C PRO A 37 9.24 -3.57 -15.95
N VAL A 38 10.41 -3.74 -15.33
CA VAL A 38 11.60 -2.92 -15.61
C VAL A 38 11.81 -2.88 -17.12
N GLU A 39 11.64 -1.68 -17.70
CA GLU A 39 11.81 -1.51 -19.14
C GLU A 39 13.30 -1.56 -19.47
N SER A 40 13.66 -2.10 -20.63
CA SER A 40 15.06 -2.19 -21.05
C SER A 40 15.74 -0.82 -21.10
N ASP A 41 14.96 0.23 -21.36
CA ASP A 41 15.43 1.60 -21.40
C ASP A 41 15.80 2.09 -20.00
N ASP A 42 15.05 1.75 -18.94
CA ASP A 42 15.38 2.11 -17.55
C ASP A 42 16.73 1.54 -17.13
N VAL A 43 17.02 0.28 -17.48
CA VAL A 43 18.31 -0.36 -17.21
C VAL A 43 19.46 0.40 -17.88
N THR A 44 19.22 0.87 -19.11
CA THR A 44 20.21 1.59 -19.91
C THR A 44 20.46 3.00 -19.37
N TRP A 45 19.40 3.70 -18.94
CA TRP A 45 19.50 5.01 -18.28
C TRP A 45 20.27 4.94 -16.96
N VAL A 46 19.91 4.01 -16.08
CA VAL A 46 20.60 3.79 -14.80
C VAL A 46 22.09 3.48 -15.00
N ALA A 47 22.41 2.66 -16.00
CA ALA A 47 23.81 2.34 -16.32
C ALA A 47 24.60 3.55 -16.86
N GLN A 48 23.95 4.46 -17.58
CA GLN A 48 24.58 5.69 -18.08
C GLN A 48 24.76 6.73 -16.98
N GLU A 49 23.77 6.95 -16.12
CA GLU A 49 23.90 7.86 -14.97
C GLU A 49 25.06 7.46 -14.07
N LYS A 50 25.18 6.16 -13.75
CA LYS A 50 26.25 5.65 -12.91
C LYS A 50 27.64 5.88 -13.52
N LYS A 51 27.78 5.72 -14.83
CA LYS A 51 29.03 6.02 -15.54
C LYS A 51 29.39 7.49 -15.48
N ILE A 52 28.41 8.39 -15.63
CA ILE A 52 28.64 9.82 -15.55
C ILE A 52 29.08 10.22 -14.14
N GLU A 53 28.48 9.64 -13.10
CA GLU A 53 28.85 9.88 -11.70
C GLU A 53 30.27 9.36 -11.39
N ASP A 54 30.63 8.16 -11.87
CA ASP A 54 31.96 7.57 -11.66
C ASP A 54 33.07 8.33 -12.42
N GLU A 55 32.74 9.06 -13.51
CA GLU A 55 33.68 9.85 -14.33
C GLU A 55 33.85 11.32 -13.88
N LEU A 56 33.06 11.79 -12.91
CA LEU A 56 33.03 13.17 -12.39
C LEU A 56 33.92 13.37 -11.15
#